data_AF-A0A661R3C4-F1
#
_entry.id   AF-A0A661R3C4-F1
#
_cell.length_a   1.000
_cell.length_b   1.000
_cell.length_c   1.000
_cell.angle_alpha   90.00
_cell.angle_beta   90.00
_cell.angle_gamma   90.00
#
_symmetry.space_group_name_H-M   'P 1'
#
loop_
_entity.id
_entity.type
_entity.pdbx_description
1 polymer ?
#
loop_
_entity_poly.entity_id
_entity_poly.type
_entity_poly.pdbx_seq_one_letter_code
_entity_poly.pdbx_strand_id
1 'polypeptide(L)'
;MEKKMDVFEVIASKDTLHIRFSSFLEYIDEVCKTVTRFLKSDQEELASHLFAIHLVLREGLTNAVRHGNKNDPDKLVEFQLKINRGKSICIEIADQGEGFDWKKQQLSGLPEDEDHGRGMAIMETYFTRYSYNQRGNRLYLEKKIFS
;
A
#
# COMPACT_ATOMS: atom_id res chain seq x y z
N MET A 1 -19.20 24.65 11.45
CA MET A 1 -18.39 23.44 11.71
C MET A 1 -18.40 22.65 10.42
N GLU A 2 -17.37 22.85 9.59
CA GLU A 2 -17.28 22.13 8.31
C GLU A 2 -17.21 20.64 8.58
N LYS A 3 -18.03 19.90 7.84
CA LYS A 3 -18.12 18.45 7.92
C LYS A 3 -16.76 17.93 7.42
N LYS A 4 -15.94 17.39 8.32
CA LYS A 4 -14.73 16.64 7.94
C LYS A 4 -15.12 15.71 6.79
N MET A 5 -14.42 15.79 5.66
CA MET A 5 -14.68 14.90 4.53
C MET A 5 -14.23 13.49 4.92
N ASP A 6 -15.16 12.75 5.50
CA ASP A 6 -14.96 11.36 5.88
C ASP A 6 -15.24 10.47 4.66
N VAL A 7 -14.20 10.30 3.84
CA VAL A 7 -14.22 9.54 2.59
C VAL A 7 -13.63 8.15 2.80
N PHE A 8 -14.37 7.12 2.37
CA PHE A 8 -13.88 5.76 2.14
C PHE A 8 -14.62 5.16 0.94
N GLU A 9 -14.00 5.21 -0.23
CA GLU A 9 -14.57 4.80 -1.51
C GLU A 9 -13.89 3.51 -1.98
N VAL A 10 -14.70 2.53 -2.40
CA VAL A 10 -14.21 1.25 -2.93
C VAL A 10 -14.79 1.03 -4.32
N ILE A 11 -13.91 0.83 -5.29
CA ILE A 11 -14.25 0.49 -6.67
C ILE A 11 -13.56 -0.83 -6.99
N ALA A 12 -14.37 -1.88 -7.18
CA ALA A 12 -13.88 -3.21 -7.52
C ALA A 12 -14.35 -3.62 -8.92
N SER A 13 -13.47 -4.30 -9.64
CA SER A 13 -13.78 -5.06 -10.85
C SER A 13 -13.19 -6.48 -10.70
N LYS A 14 -13.40 -7.34 -11.70
CA LYS A 14 -12.96 -8.75 -11.66
C LYS A 14 -11.51 -8.94 -11.19
N ASP A 15 -10.60 -8.10 -11.65
CA ASP A 15 -9.16 -8.25 -11.41
C ASP A 15 -8.51 -6.97 -10.84
N THR A 16 -9.31 -5.97 -10.45
CA THR A 16 -8.80 -4.71 -9.90
C THR A 16 -9.60 -4.26 -8.68
N LEU A 17 -8.91 -3.76 -7.67
CA LEU A 17 -9.49 -3.13 -6.50
C LEU A 17 -8.84 -1.76 -6.32
N HIS A 18 -9.64 -0.70 -6.34
CA HIS A 18 -9.20 0.66 -6.05
C HIS A 18 -9.94 1.14 -4.80
N ILE A 19 -9.19 1.61 -3.81
CA ILE A 19 -9.71 2.21 -2.59
C ILE A 19 -9.13 3.61 -2.45
N ARG A 20 -9.99 4.58 -2.17
CA ARG A 20 -9.59 5.94 -1.84
C ARG A 20 -10.18 6.30 -0.49
N PHE A 21 -9.34 6.75 0.44
CA PHE A 21 -9.80 7.00 1.81
C PHE A 21 -9.10 8.20 2.44
N SER A 22 -9.75 8.78 3.43
CA SER A 22 -9.22 9.90 4.21
C SER A 22 -8.03 9.45 5.01
N SER A 23 -7.05 10.33 5.23
CA SER A 23 -5.76 9.98 5.83
C SER A 23 -5.84 9.72 7.35
N PHE A 24 -6.66 8.74 7.75
CA PHE A 24 -6.83 8.24 9.10
C PHE A 24 -6.28 6.82 9.22
N LEU A 25 -5.54 6.56 10.30
CA LEU A 25 -4.94 5.24 10.56
C LEU A 25 -5.99 4.14 10.75
N GLU A 26 -7.16 4.47 11.27
CA GLU A 26 -8.27 3.51 11.46
C GLU A 26 -8.73 2.87 10.14
N TYR A 27 -8.57 3.56 9.01
CA TYR A 27 -8.93 3.01 7.71
C TYR A 27 -7.97 1.95 7.18
N ILE A 28 -6.77 1.82 7.74
CA ILE A 28 -5.81 0.78 7.33
C ILE A 28 -6.39 -0.63 7.57
N ASP A 29 -7.06 -0.83 8.71
CA ASP A 29 -7.69 -2.11 9.01
C ASP A 29 -8.87 -2.40 8.07
N GLU A 30 -9.64 -1.38 7.68
CA GLU A 30 -10.73 -1.52 6.71
C GLU A 30 -10.23 -1.81 5.30
N VAL A 31 -9.10 -1.22 4.89
CA VAL A 31 -8.41 -1.60 3.63
C VAL A 31 -7.98 -3.07 3.69
N CYS A 32 -7.33 -3.52 4.77
CA CYS A 32 -6.92 -4.92 4.93
C CYS A 32 -8.10 -5.90 4.86
N LYS A 33 -9.23 -5.58 5.52
CA LYS A 33 -10.46 -6.38 5.46
C LYS A 33 -11.02 -6.42 4.04
N THR A 34 -11.05 -5.29 3.35
CA THR A 34 -11.58 -5.18 1.98
C THR A 34 -10.75 -5.98 0.99
N VAL A 35 -9.42 -5.89 1.07
CA VAL A 35 -8.50 -6.69 0.25
C VAL A 35 -8.67 -8.19 0.53
N THR A 36 -8.84 -8.58 1.79
CA THR A 36 -9.07 -9.99 2.16
C THR A 36 -10.36 -10.53 1.54
N ARG A 37 -11.46 -9.76 1.63
CA ARG A 37 -12.75 -10.12 1.02
C ARG A 37 -12.63 -10.24 -0.49
N PHE A 38 -11.97 -9.28 -1.14
CA PHE A 38 -11.73 -9.29 -2.58
C PHE A 38 -10.99 -10.55 -3.03
N LEU A 39 -9.85 -10.87 -2.41
CA LEU A 39 -9.04 -12.03 -2.80
C LEU A 39 -9.72 -13.37 -2.49
N LYS A 40 -10.51 -13.47 -1.41
CA LYS A 40 -11.22 -14.71 -1.07
C LYS A 40 -12.46 -14.98 -1.92
N SER A 41 -13.03 -13.97 -2.56
CA SER A 41 -14.28 -14.13 -3.33
C SER A 41 -14.07 -14.80 -4.69
N ASP A 42 -13.17 -14.25 -5.51
CA ASP A 42 -13.00 -14.65 -6.92
C ASP A 42 -11.56 -15.06 -7.27
N GLN A 43 -10.65 -15.09 -6.27
CA GLN A 43 -9.20 -15.19 -6.48
C GLN A 43 -8.54 -16.10 -5.43
N GLU A 44 -9.19 -17.20 -5.06
CA GLU A 44 -8.77 -18.09 -3.97
C GLU A 44 -7.33 -18.60 -4.13
N GLU A 45 -6.88 -18.82 -5.37
CA GLU A 45 -5.49 -19.15 -5.73
C GLU A 45 -4.45 -18.15 -5.20
N LEU A 46 -4.85 -16.90 -4.97
CA LEU A 46 -3.99 -15.83 -4.45
C LEU A 46 -4.06 -15.68 -2.93
N ALA A 47 -4.89 -16.47 -2.24
CA ALA A 47 -5.03 -16.41 -0.79
C ALA A 47 -3.71 -16.70 -0.07
N SER A 48 -2.83 -17.52 -0.66
CA SER A 48 -1.47 -17.80 -0.15
C SER A 48 -0.58 -16.55 -0.08
N HIS A 49 -0.92 -15.49 -0.82
CA HIS A 49 -0.19 -14.23 -0.83
C HIS A 49 -0.76 -13.18 0.14
N LEU A 50 -1.89 -13.45 0.81
CA LEU A 50 -2.56 -12.50 1.70
C LEU A 50 -1.65 -11.96 2.81
N PHE A 51 -0.81 -12.82 3.40
CA PHE A 51 0.12 -12.40 4.45
C PHE A 51 1.10 -11.31 3.96
N ALA A 52 1.77 -11.58 2.84
CA ALA A 52 2.69 -10.63 2.22
C ALA A 52 2.00 -9.32 1.83
N ILE A 53 0.78 -9.41 1.31
CA ILE A 53 -0.03 -8.25 0.93
C ILE A 53 -0.37 -7.43 2.18
N HIS A 54 -0.88 -8.03 3.25
CA HIS A 54 -1.23 -7.33 4.49
C HIS A 54 -0.03 -6.65 5.14
N LEU A 55 1.14 -7.28 5.10
CA LEU A 55 2.35 -6.69 5.66
C LEU A 55 2.72 -5.39 4.93
N VAL A 56 2.67 -5.41 3.59
CA VAL A 56 2.87 -4.22 2.76
C VAL A 56 1.78 -3.17 2.95
N LEU A 57 0.51 -3.58 3.11
CA LEU A 57 -0.58 -2.64 3.34
C LEU A 57 -0.35 -1.88 4.65
N ARG A 58 -0.03 -2.58 5.74
CA ARG A 58 0.21 -1.94 7.02
C ARG A 58 1.38 -0.98 6.95
N GLU A 59 2.49 -1.41 6.36
CA GLU A 59 3.67 -0.57 6.22
C GLU A 59 3.42 0.63 5.28
N GLY A 60 3.06 0.36 4.04
CA GLY A 60 2.92 1.37 2.99
C GLY A 60 1.81 2.37 3.27
N LEU A 61 0.66 1.93 3.80
CA LEU A 61 -0.44 2.83 4.16
C LEU A 61 -0.11 3.63 5.42
N THR A 62 0.59 3.04 6.40
CA THR A 62 1.06 3.81 7.56
C THR A 62 2.02 4.90 7.12
N ASN A 63 2.93 4.59 6.19
CA ASN A 63 3.86 5.58 5.64
C ASN A 63 3.13 6.68 4.86
N ALA A 64 2.17 6.33 4.02
CA ALA A 64 1.32 7.28 3.31
C ALA A 64 0.56 8.22 4.27
N VAL A 65 -0.06 7.67 5.33
CA VAL A 65 -0.87 8.43 6.29
C VAL A 65 -0.01 9.30 7.22
N ARG A 66 0.96 8.69 7.91
CA ARG A 66 1.75 9.37 8.96
C ARG A 66 2.85 10.24 8.38
N HIS A 67 3.56 9.77 7.36
CA HIS A 67 4.76 10.45 6.85
C HIS A 67 4.46 11.29 5.62
N GLY A 68 3.74 10.73 4.64
CA GLY A 68 3.34 11.44 3.43
C GLY A 68 2.36 12.58 3.75
N ASN A 69 1.17 12.21 4.20
CA ASN A 69 0.09 13.14 4.48
C ASN A 69 0.21 13.84 5.85
N LYS A 70 1.11 13.41 6.73
CA LYS A 70 1.31 13.99 8.08
C LYS A 70 0.04 13.95 8.96
N ASN A 71 -0.78 12.91 8.81
CA ASN A 71 -2.10 12.75 9.44
C ASN A 71 -3.08 13.91 9.15
N ASP A 72 -2.91 14.57 8.00
CA ASP A 72 -3.82 15.62 7.55
C ASP A 72 -5.16 15.01 7.08
N PRO A 73 -6.27 15.27 7.81
CA PRO A 73 -7.56 14.64 7.53
C PRO A 73 -8.18 15.09 6.20
N ASP A 74 -7.73 16.21 5.64
CA ASP A 74 -8.23 16.73 4.36
C ASP A 74 -7.50 16.11 3.15
N LYS A 75 -6.47 15.29 3.41
CA LYS A 75 -5.77 14.51 2.40
C LYS A 75 -6.28 13.08 2.34
N LEU A 76 -6.14 12.52 1.16
CA LEU A 76 -6.55 11.19 0.81
C LEU A 76 -5.33 10.31 0.53
N VAL A 77 -5.51 9.02 0.76
CA VAL A 77 -4.60 7.97 0.32
C VAL A 77 -5.31 7.15 -0.75
N GLU A 78 -4.61 6.87 -1.83
CA GLU A 78 -5.08 5.99 -2.91
C GLU A 78 -4.36 4.65 -2.82
N PHE A 79 -5.12 3.57 -2.81
CA PHE A 79 -4.64 2.21 -2.85
C PHE A 79 -5.21 1.48 -4.06
N GLN A 80 -4.35 0.83 -4.84
CA GLN A 80 -4.75 0.00 -5.96
C GLN A 80 -4.12 -1.38 -5.85
N LEU A 81 -4.91 -2.41 -6.13
CA LEU A 81 -4.46 -3.77 -6.34
C LEU A 81 -4.95 -4.23 -7.71
N LYS A 82 -4.04 -4.75 -8.52
CA LYS A 82 -4.32 -5.30 -9.84
C LYS A 82 -3.77 -6.72 -9.94
N ILE A 83 -4.61 -7.63 -10.41
CA ILE A 83 -4.27 -9.03 -10.63
C ILE A 83 -4.05 -9.25 -12.12
N ASN A 84 -2.83 -9.61 -12.47
CA ASN A 84 -2.52 -10.15 -13.79
C ASN A 84 -2.56 -11.67 -13.67
N ARG A 85 -3.71 -12.28 -13.98
CA ARG A 85 -3.97 -13.73 -13.80
C ARG A 85 -2.82 -14.59 -14.34
N GLY A 86 -2.34 -15.51 -13.51
CA GLY A 86 -1.21 -16.41 -13.82
C GLY A 86 0.14 -15.73 -14.03
N LYS A 87 0.28 -14.43 -13.69
CA LYS A 87 1.50 -13.66 -13.92
C LYS A 87 1.98 -12.92 -12.66
N SER A 88 1.18 -11.97 -12.16
CA SER A 88 1.60 -11.12 -11.04
C SER A 88 0.45 -10.44 -10.30
N ILE A 89 0.71 -10.03 -9.06
CA ILE A 89 -0.07 -9.08 -8.29
C ILE A 89 0.69 -7.76 -8.27
N CYS A 90 0.04 -6.69 -8.68
CA CYS A 90 0.57 -5.33 -8.61
C CYS A 90 -0.19 -4.56 -7.53
N ILE A 91 0.55 -3.86 -6.66
CA ILE A 91 0.02 -2.98 -5.63
C ILE A 91 0.60 -1.59 -5.86
N GLU A 92 -0.26 -0.58 -5.73
CA GLU A 92 0.15 0.82 -5.73
C GLU A 92 -0.47 1.55 -4.53
N ILE A 93 0.33 2.34 -3.84
CA ILE A 93 -0.08 3.20 -2.73
C ILE A 93 0.41 4.61 -3.03
N ALA A 94 -0.48 5.59 -2.96
CA ALA A 94 -0.12 6.99 -3.18
C ALA A 94 -0.71 7.92 -2.12
N ASP A 95 0.10 8.89 -1.70
CA ASP A 95 -0.27 9.97 -0.80
C ASP A 95 -0.12 11.35 -1.47
N GLN A 96 -0.65 12.39 -0.82
CA GLN A 96 -0.61 13.77 -1.30
C GLN A 96 0.50 14.59 -0.63
N GLY A 97 1.47 13.92 0.00
CA GLY A 97 2.62 14.51 0.66
C GLY A 97 3.69 15.05 -0.29
N GLU A 98 4.71 15.65 0.29
CA GLU A 98 5.89 16.14 -0.42
C GLU A 98 6.80 15.00 -0.91
N GLY A 99 6.60 13.79 -0.37
CA GLY A 99 7.42 12.61 -0.63
C GLY A 99 8.77 12.66 0.06
N PHE A 100 9.64 11.70 -0.25
CA PHE A 100 10.95 11.55 0.37
C PHE A 100 12.00 11.02 -0.62
N ASP A 101 13.27 11.27 -0.32
CA ASP A 101 14.39 10.73 -1.10
C ASP A 101 14.68 9.27 -0.71
N TRP A 102 13.88 8.37 -1.28
CA TRP A 102 13.98 6.93 -1.04
C TRP A 102 15.30 6.32 -1.52
N LYS A 103 15.96 6.92 -2.53
CA LYS A 103 17.27 6.47 -3.01
C LYS A 103 18.35 6.76 -1.99
N LYS A 104 18.32 7.95 -1.38
CA LYS A 104 19.22 8.29 -0.29
C LYS A 104 19.00 7.37 0.92
N GLN A 105 17.75 7.01 1.21
CA GLN A 105 17.43 6.10 2.30
C GLN A 105 17.98 4.69 2.06
N GLN A 106 17.80 4.13 0.85
CA GLN A 106 18.42 2.85 0.46
C GLN A 106 19.95 2.86 0.61
N LEU A 107 20.60 3.95 0.21
CA LEU A 107 22.07 4.07 0.28
C LEU A 107 22.60 4.26 1.70
N SER A 108 21.77 4.79 2.61
CA SER A 108 22.23 5.19 3.95
C SER A 108 22.54 4.00 4.86
N GLY A 109 22.02 2.80 4.58
CA GLY A 109 22.27 1.59 5.38
C GLY A 109 21.97 1.76 6.88
N LEU A 110 21.18 2.78 7.24
CA LEU A 110 20.89 3.12 8.62
C LEU A 110 20.19 1.94 9.29
N PRO A 111 20.50 1.63 10.56
CA PRO A 111 19.84 0.58 11.29
C PRO A 111 18.32 0.79 11.26
N GLU A 112 17.61 -0.32 11.13
CA GLU A 112 16.15 -0.36 11.10
C GLU A 112 15.58 0.09 12.45
N ASP A 113 15.48 1.40 12.69
CA ASP A 113 14.78 1.91 13.86
C ASP A 113 13.30 1.48 13.80
N GLU A 114 12.75 1.18 14.98
CA GLU A 114 11.51 0.42 15.19
C GLU A 114 10.26 0.95 14.47
N ASP A 115 10.27 2.21 14.02
CA ASP A 115 9.14 2.88 13.37
C ASP A 115 9.30 3.13 11.86
N HIS A 116 10.50 3.02 11.26
CA HIS A 116 10.77 3.55 9.90
C HIS A 116 11.58 2.65 8.96
N GLY A 117 12.19 1.56 9.47
CA GLY A 117 13.23 0.85 8.71
C GLY A 117 12.80 -0.43 7.99
N ARG A 118 11.80 -1.14 8.51
CA ARG A 118 11.49 -2.50 8.03
C ARG A 118 10.82 -2.53 6.66
N GLY A 119 10.23 -1.42 6.22
CA GLY A 119 9.45 -1.42 4.99
C GLY A 119 10.22 -1.85 3.76
N MET A 120 11.46 -1.38 3.58
CA MET A 120 12.27 -1.80 2.43
C MET A 120 12.67 -3.28 2.52
N ALA A 121 13.10 -3.75 3.69
CA ALA A 121 13.44 -5.16 3.90
C ALA A 121 12.25 -6.11 3.68
N ILE A 122 11.05 -5.71 4.12
CA ILE A 122 9.79 -6.41 3.88
C ILE A 122 9.51 -6.49 2.37
N MET A 123 9.61 -5.36 1.66
CA MET A 123 9.37 -5.31 0.22
C MET A 123 10.36 -6.20 -0.54
N GLU A 124 11.64 -6.16 -0.18
CA GLU A 124 12.69 -7.01 -0.75
C GLU A 124 12.46 -8.50 -0.49
N THR A 125 11.96 -8.85 0.69
CA THR A 125 11.72 -10.25 1.06
C THR A 125 10.51 -10.84 0.35
N TYR A 126 9.42 -10.08 0.21
CA TYR A 126 8.13 -10.62 -0.20
C TYR A 126 7.71 -10.29 -1.64
N PHE A 127 8.29 -9.26 -2.26
CA PHE A 127 7.92 -8.78 -3.60
C PHE A 127 9.07 -8.95 -4.59
N THR A 128 8.72 -9.18 -5.85
CA THR A 128 9.70 -9.37 -6.93
C THR A 128 10.30 -8.04 -7.39
N ARG A 129 9.50 -6.98 -7.33
CA ARG A 129 9.93 -5.63 -7.68
C ARG A 129 9.20 -4.63 -6.80
N TYR A 130 9.92 -3.58 -6.40
CA TYR A 130 9.32 -2.41 -5.78
C TYR A 130 10.02 -1.16 -6.30
N SER A 131 9.33 -0.03 -6.23
CA SER A 131 9.89 1.28 -6.56
C SER A 131 9.01 2.38 -6.00
N TYR A 132 9.62 3.49 -5.63
CA TYR A 132 8.90 4.74 -5.46
C TYR A 132 9.02 5.61 -6.71
N ASN A 133 8.03 6.48 -6.95
CA ASN A 133 8.15 7.51 -7.98
C ASN A 133 9.29 8.51 -7.64
N GLN A 134 9.59 9.43 -8.56
CA GLN A 134 10.66 10.41 -8.36
C GLN A 134 10.45 11.28 -7.11
N ARG A 135 9.19 11.61 -6.80
CA ARG A 135 8.83 12.41 -5.63
C ARG A 135 8.94 11.62 -4.32
N GLY A 136 8.77 10.30 -4.35
CA GLY A 136 8.74 9.44 -3.16
C GLY A 136 7.38 9.35 -2.47
N ASN A 137 6.29 9.76 -3.12
CA ASN A 137 4.93 9.72 -2.56
C ASN A 137 3.99 8.71 -3.25
N ARG A 138 4.56 7.85 -4.10
CA ARG A 138 3.85 6.73 -4.73
C ARG A 138 4.74 5.51 -4.70
N LEU A 139 4.30 4.48 -3.97
CA LEU A 139 4.92 3.17 -3.88
C LEU A 139 4.26 2.23 -4.89
N TYR A 140 5.06 1.60 -5.73
CA TYR A 140 4.66 0.50 -6.60
C TYR A 140 5.34 -0.80 -6.14
N LEU A 141 4.58 -1.88 -6.14
CA LEU A 141 5.00 -3.22 -5.73
C LEU A 141 4.46 -4.26 -6.71
N GLU A 142 5.30 -5.20 -7.09
CA GLU A 142 4.92 -6.33 -7.95
C GLU A 142 5.42 -7.64 -7.35
N LYS A 143 4.50 -8.59 -7.21
CA LYS A 143 4.81 -9.97 -6.84
C LYS A 143 4.46 -10.89 -8.00
N LYS A 144 5.44 -11.56 -8.58
CA LYS A 144 5.19 -12.59 -9.59
C LYS A 144 4.56 -13.82 -8.92
N ILE A 145 3.52 -14.34 -9.56
CA ILE A 145 2.85 -15.57 -9.17
C ILE A 145 3.31 -16.61 -10.19
N PHE A 146 4.38 -17.32 -9.89
CA PHE A 146 4.80 -18.45 -10.71
C PHE A 146 4.00 -19.67 -10.27
N SER A 147 3.26 -20.25 -11.21
CA SER A 147 2.68 -21.59 -11.10
C SER A 147 3.77 -22.65 -11.26
#